data_AF-A0A9E0IV73-F1
#
_entry.id   AF-A0A9E0IV73-F1
#
_cell.length_a   1.000
_cell.length_b   1.000
_cell.length_c   1.000
_cell.angle_alpha   90.00
_cell.angle_beta   90.00
_cell.angle_gamma   90.00
#
_symmetry.space_group_name_H-M   'P 1'
#
loop_
_entity.id
_entity.type
_entity.pdbx_description
1 polymer ?
#
loop_
_entity_poly.entity_id
_entity_poly.type
_entity_poly.pdbx_seq_one_letter_code
_entity_poly.pdbx_strand_id
1 'polypeptide(L)'
;MASFWTSALTSATAALDAGVLRAIERRLRPPRRTLPDDARPRLLELAAAYGDDRLFQRGPEPGPVTARRRGAGPEGSTRWDLTLASDYRPLLATYRDEHARYRENHTIHARHYTLPPVGAADAGPDLAGADRAAYRPSGRPVIIALHGWGAGPYWMSERVLGVAGWLRGGVEVVAMQLPLHGKRAPAGRGPSGALVLGPHLARTNEVMGQAISDARALAAHLRGHGAPSVAVVGMSLGGYLASLWARLDPDLAFAVALVPAVDLGELIWGGGSNIDFQRDALRAGVDGDLVGRVFAGHSPLAAPVRLRPDQLAVLAGEGDRITGPAQADRLAAHWGVVAHRFAGGHLAQAGRDTALRAVRRGLREAGHLPARAAAAVATAEPEPSASTGTSTDAEPVVLHGPR
;
A
#
# COMPACT_ATOMS: atom_id res chain seq x y z
N MET A 1 6.38 33.62 -0.84
CA MET A 1 7.23 32.82 0.07
C MET A 1 6.88 31.33 0.07
N ALA A 2 5.61 30.93 0.18
CA ALA A 2 5.22 29.50 0.17
C ALA A 2 5.65 28.74 -1.11
N SER A 3 5.49 29.34 -2.30
CA SER A 3 5.89 28.71 -3.58
C SER A 3 7.39 28.46 -3.72
N PHE A 4 8.21 29.36 -3.19
CA PHE A 4 9.68 29.22 -3.17
C PHE A 4 10.12 28.02 -2.33
N TRP A 5 9.56 27.89 -1.11
CA TRP A 5 9.87 26.76 -0.22
C TRP A 5 9.39 25.42 -0.79
N THR A 6 8.22 25.39 -1.43
CA THR A 6 7.73 24.19 -2.12
C THR A 6 8.65 23.78 -3.27
N SER A 7 9.07 24.73 -4.11
CA SER A 7 10.00 24.47 -5.22
C SER A 7 11.37 24.00 -4.76
N ALA A 8 11.92 24.59 -3.69
CA ALA A 8 13.20 24.18 -3.11
C ALA A 8 13.12 22.76 -2.53
N LEU A 9 12.02 22.43 -1.84
CA LEU A 9 11.78 21.11 -1.26
C LEU A 9 11.65 20.04 -2.35
N THR A 10 10.85 20.29 -3.39
CA THR A 10 10.69 19.41 -4.55
C THR A 10 12.03 19.12 -5.24
N SER A 11 12.86 20.16 -5.39
CA SER A 11 14.20 20.03 -6.00
C SER A 11 15.15 19.18 -5.14
N ALA A 12 15.14 19.38 -3.82
CA ALA A 12 15.95 18.60 -2.88
C ALA A 12 15.54 17.12 -2.85
N THR A 13 14.23 16.82 -2.88
CA THR A 13 13.74 15.45 -2.90
C THR A 13 14.04 14.74 -4.23
N ALA A 14 13.96 15.45 -5.35
CA ALA A 14 14.34 14.92 -6.66
C ALA A 14 15.84 14.57 -6.73
N ALA A 15 16.71 15.37 -6.11
CA ALA A 15 18.14 15.08 -6.03
C ALA A 15 18.45 13.83 -5.19
N LEU A 16 17.71 13.62 -4.09
CA LEU A 16 17.82 12.41 -3.26
C LEU A 16 17.38 11.16 -4.02
N ASP A 17 16.24 11.21 -4.71
CA ASP A 17 15.76 10.10 -5.54
C ASP A 17 16.80 9.73 -6.61
N ALA A 18 17.35 10.71 -7.32
CA ALA A 18 18.39 10.49 -8.32
C ALA A 18 19.68 9.90 -7.71
N GLY A 19 20.06 10.30 -6.50
CA GLY A 19 21.20 9.74 -5.77
C GLY A 19 21.00 8.27 -5.39
N VAL A 20 19.81 7.92 -4.90
CA VAL A 20 19.46 6.55 -4.51
C VAL A 20 19.30 5.65 -5.73
N LEU A 21 18.69 6.13 -6.82
CA LEU A 21 18.63 5.42 -8.10
C LEU A 21 20.02 5.04 -8.60
N ARG A 22 20.96 6.00 -8.66
CA ARG A 22 22.35 5.72 -9.06
C ARG A 22 23.03 4.68 -8.17
N ALA A 23 22.70 4.64 -6.87
CA ALA A 23 23.23 3.64 -5.95
C ALA A 23 22.59 2.26 -6.17
N ILE A 24 21.29 2.20 -6.46
CA ILE A 24 20.55 0.99 -6.82
C ILE A 24 21.08 0.44 -8.15
N GLU A 25 21.16 1.27 -9.19
CA GLU A 25 21.70 0.92 -10.51
C GLU A 25 23.11 0.33 -10.39
N ARG A 26 24.00 0.98 -9.64
CA ARG A 26 25.37 0.46 -9.41
C ARG A 26 25.40 -0.91 -8.74
N ARG A 27 24.42 -1.22 -7.89
CA ARG A 27 24.30 -2.52 -7.19
C ARG A 27 23.60 -3.59 -8.03
N LEU A 28 22.65 -3.19 -8.87
CA LEU A 28 21.93 -4.07 -9.79
C LEU A 28 22.67 -4.29 -11.11
N ARG A 29 23.80 -3.60 -11.35
CA ARG A 29 24.66 -3.79 -12.52
C ARG A 29 24.94 -5.28 -12.71
N PRO A 30 24.42 -5.91 -13.78
CA PRO A 30 24.81 -7.27 -14.09
C PRO A 30 26.30 -7.26 -14.45
N PRO A 31 27.05 -8.35 -14.18
CA PRO A 31 28.35 -8.52 -14.83
C PRO A 31 28.14 -8.38 -16.33
N ARG A 32 29.11 -7.78 -17.05
CA ARG A 32 29.07 -7.67 -18.52
C ARG A 32 28.70 -9.03 -19.11
N ARG A 33 27.44 -9.18 -19.49
CA ARG A 33 26.90 -10.34 -20.17
C ARG A 33 26.42 -9.82 -21.50
N THR A 34 27.05 -10.30 -22.56
CA THR A 34 26.49 -10.22 -23.90
C THR A 34 25.11 -10.86 -23.86
N LEU A 35 24.15 -10.26 -24.56
CA LEU A 35 22.85 -10.89 -24.74
C LEU A 35 23.06 -12.22 -25.50
N PRO A 36 22.30 -13.27 -25.16
CA PRO A 36 22.28 -14.48 -25.95
C PRO A 36 21.86 -14.18 -27.40
N ASP A 37 22.40 -14.93 -28.36
CA ASP A 37 22.07 -14.78 -29.79
C ASP A 37 20.57 -14.99 -30.07
N ASP A 38 19.87 -15.70 -29.19
CA ASP A 38 18.43 -15.97 -29.25
C ASP A 38 17.57 -15.06 -28.33
N ALA A 39 18.12 -13.93 -27.85
CA ALA A 39 17.42 -13.03 -26.94
C ALA A 39 16.07 -12.53 -27.49
N ARG A 40 16.03 -12.07 -28.75
CA ARG A 40 14.80 -11.56 -29.37
C ARG A 40 13.72 -12.64 -29.52
N PRO A 41 13.98 -13.82 -30.11
CA PRO A 41 13.03 -14.93 -30.13
C PRO A 41 12.48 -15.29 -28.75
N ARG A 42 13.34 -15.40 -27.73
CA ARG A 42 12.91 -15.69 -26.35
C ARG A 42 11.96 -14.63 -25.78
N LEU A 43 12.23 -13.35 -26.02
CA LEU A 43 11.35 -12.27 -25.55
C LEU A 43 10.00 -12.28 -26.27
N LEU A 44 9.96 -12.64 -27.55
CA LEU A 44 8.70 -12.82 -28.29
C LEU A 44 7.87 -13.98 -27.73
N GLU A 45 8.51 -15.10 -27.39
CA GLU A 45 7.86 -16.23 -26.72
C GLU A 45 7.30 -15.83 -25.35
N LEU A 46 8.06 -15.07 -24.55
CA LEU A 46 7.58 -14.56 -23.28
C LEU A 46 6.40 -13.59 -23.44
N ALA A 47 6.46 -12.68 -24.42
CA ALA A 47 5.36 -11.78 -24.72
C ALA A 47 4.09 -12.52 -25.14
N ALA A 48 4.21 -13.61 -25.91
CA ALA A 48 3.09 -14.46 -26.26
C ALA A 48 2.54 -15.25 -25.05
N ALA A 49 3.41 -15.67 -24.13
CA ALA A 49 3.00 -16.39 -22.92
C ALA A 49 2.26 -15.50 -21.91
N TYR A 50 2.72 -14.27 -21.71
CA TYR A 50 2.17 -13.33 -20.72
C TYR A 50 1.32 -12.21 -21.33
N GLY A 51 0.91 -12.34 -22.59
CA GLY A 51 0.16 -11.31 -23.31
C GLY A 51 -1.32 -11.17 -22.90
N ASP A 52 -1.84 -12.10 -22.09
CA ASP A 52 -3.23 -12.14 -21.64
C ASP A 52 -3.36 -12.30 -20.11
N ASP A 53 -4.60 -12.41 -19.64
CA ASP A 53 -4.92 -12.47 -18.20
C ASP A 53 -4.80 -13.89 -17.60
N ARG A 54 -4.24 -14.89 -18.31
CA ARG A 54 -4.09 -16.28 -17.79
C ARG A 54 -3.26 -16.35 -16.52
N LEU A 55 -2.38 -15.38 -16.31
CA LEU A 55 -1.58 -15.21 -15.10
C LEU A 55 -2.43 -14.96 -13.84
N PHE A 56 -3.67 -14.50 -14.01
CA PHE A 56 -4.56 -14.03 -12.94
C PHE A 56 -5.79 -14.91 -12.74
N GLN A 57 -5.70 -16.20 -13.04
CA GLN A 57 -6.76 -17.14 -12.67
C GLN A 57 -6.99 -17.12 -11.15
N ARG A 58 -8.26 -17.21 -10.72
CA ARG A 58 -8.57 -17.31 -9.30
C ARG A 58 -8.07 -18.66 -8.77
N GLY A 59 -7.25 -18.60 -7.74
CA GLY A 59 -6.75 -19.79 -7.03
C GLY A 59 -7.83 -20.44 -6.17
N PRO A 60 -7.48 -21.54 -5.47
CA PRO A 60 -8.37 -22.16 -4.50
C PRO A 60 -8.70 -21.20 -3.35
N GLU A 61 -9.72 -21.56 -2.56
CA GLU A 61 -10.00 -20.89 -1.29
C GLU A 61 -8.75 -20.91 -0.38
N PRO A 62 -8.49 -19.84 0.39
CA PRO A 62 -7.29 -19.75 1.20
C PRO A 62 -7.26 -20.85 2.26
N GLY A 63 -6.09 -21.45 2.45
CA GLY A 63 -5.83 -22.37 3.54
C GLY A 63 -5.91 -21.71 4.94
N PRO A 64 -5.65 -22.48 6.01
CA PRO A 64 -5.72 -21.98 7.38
C PRO A 64 -4.74 -20.82 7.61
N VAL A 65 -5.18 -19.84 8.40
CA VAL A 65 -4.38 -18.67 8.77
C VAL A 65 -3.93 -18.77 10.22
N THR A 66 -2.63 -18.64 10.44
CA THR A 66 -2.06 -18.48 11.78
C THR A 66 -1.96 -17.01 12.12
N ALA A 67 -2.48 -16.60 13.28
CA ALA A 67 -2.39 -15.24 13.78
C ALA A 67 -1.58 -15.19 15.08
N ARG A 68 -0.51 -14.39 15.11
CA ARG A 68 0.34 -14.19 16.29
C ARG A 68 0.30 -12.76 16.76
N ARG A 69 -0.14 -12.53 17.99
CA ARG A 69 -0.13 -11.20 18.62
C ARG A 69 1.29 -10.67 18.79
N ARG A 70 1.52 -9.40 18.41
CA ARG A 70 2.81 -8.69 18.51
C ARG A 70 2.77 -7.47 19.45
N GLY A 71 1.64 -7.24 20.11
CA GLY A 71 1.44 -6.15 21.06
C GLY A 71 0.69 -4.96 20.47
N ALA A 72 0.72 -3.83 21.18
CA ALA A 72 0.03 -2.60 20.77
C ALA A 72 0.62 -2.03 19.47
N GLY A 73 -0.22 -1.43 18.64
CA GLY A 73 0.12 -0.68 17.43
C GLY A 73 -0.31 0.79 17.56
N PRO A 74 -0.22 1.57 16.47
CA PRO A 74 -0.67 2.96 16.44
C PRO A 74 -2.17 3.07 16.72
N GLU A 75 -2.61 4.22 17.22
CA GLU A 75 -4.04 4.55 17.42
C GLU A 75 -4.81 3.52 18.29
N GLY A 76 -4.14 2.96 19.29
CA GLY A 76 -4.73 1.95 20.19
C GLY A 76 -4.98 0.58 19.54
N SER A 77 -4.53 0.37 18.31
CA SER A 77 -4.66 -0.91 17.61
C SER A 77 -3.86 -2.03 18.26
N THR A 78 -4.17 -3.28 17.92
CA THR A 78 -3.34 -4.46 18.21
C THR A 78 -2.68 -4.94 16.92
N ARG A 79 -1.39 -5.26 16.99
CA ARG A 79 -0.63 -5.85 15.87
C ARG A 79 -0.72 -7.36 15.90
N TRP A 80 -1.14 -7.97 14.80
CA TRP A 80 -1.15 -9.41 14.57
C TRP A 80 -0.30 -9.73 13.35
N ASP A 81 0.69 -10.60 13.50
CA ASP A 81 1.38 -11.18 12.35
C ASP A 81 0.55 -12.37 11.85
N LEU A 82 0.07 -12.29 10.62
CA LEU A 82 -0.66 -13.35 9.94
C LEU A 82 0.27 -14.14 9.02
N THR A 83 0.08 -15.45 8.96
CA THR A 83 0.73 -16.33 7.98
C THR A 83 -0.25 -17.32 7.37
N LEU A 84 -0.19 -17.48 6.06
CA LEU A 84 -0.98 -18.43 5.29
C LEU A 84 -0.18 -18.91 4.07
N ALA A 85 -0.56 -20.05 3.49
CA ALA A 85 0.12 -20.59 2.31
C ALA A 85 -0.14 -19.73 1.06
N SER A 86 0.88 -19.59 0.23
CA SER A 86 0.75 -19.06 -1.14
C SER A 86 0.55 -20.24 -2.09
N ASP A 87 -0.68 -20.48 -2.52
CA ASP A 87 -1.01 -21.57 -3.45
C ASP A 87 -0.77 -21.23 -4.93
N TYR A 88 -0.13 -20.10 -5.21
CA TYR A 88 0.25 -19.71 -6.56
C TYR A 88 1.06 -20.81 -7.26
N ARG A 89 0.72 -21.04 -8.54
CA ARG A 89 1.43 -21.96 -9.44
C ARG A 89 1.86 -21.19 -10.67
N PRO A 90 3.16 -21.21 -11.02
CA PRO A 90 3.62 -20.50 -12.20
C PRO A 90 2.95 -20.94 -13.49
N LEU A 91 2.63 -19.94 -14.32
CA LEU A 91 2.08 -20.16 -15.66
C LEU A 91 3.12 -20.88 -16.53
N LEU A 92 4.35 -20.36 -16.57
CA LEU A 92 5.43 -20.99 -17.31
C LEU A 92 5.98 -22.21 -16.56
N ALA A 93 5.87 -23.38 -17.21
CA ALA A 93 6.42 -24.63 -16.69
C ALA A 93 7.92 -24.53 -16.40
N THR A 94 8.67 -23.83 -17.24
CA THR A 94 10.12 -23.62 -17.10
C THR A 94 10.51 -22.81 -15.86
N TYR A 95 9.59 -22.05 -15.26
CA TYR A 95 9.84 -21.29 -14.04
C TYR A 95 9.46 -22.07 -12.76
N ARG A 96 8.73 -23.18 -12.86
CA ARG A 96 8.21 -23.92 -11.69
C ARG A 96 9.32 -24.43 -10.77
N ASP A 97 10.42 -24.92 -11.32
CA ASP A 97 11.55 -25.42 -10.52
C ASP A 97 12.33 -24.29 -9.83
N GLU A 98 12.45 -23.11 -10.45
CA GLU A 98 13.00 -21.93 -9.78
C GLU A 98 12.07 -21.45 -8.66
N HIS A 99 10.78 -21.34 -8.95
CA HIS A 99 9.76 -20.94 -7.97
C HIS A 99 9.75 -21.86 -6.75
N ALA A 100 9.76 -23.18 -6.94
CA ALA A 100 9.74 -24.19 -5.87
C ALA A 100 10.98 -24.15 -4.96
N ARG A 101 12.10 -23.61 -5.45
CA ARG A 101 13.32 -23.43 -4.64
C ARG A 101 13.20 -22.25 -3.68
N TYR A 102 12.30 -21.31 -3.92
CA TYR A 102 12.06 -20.15 -3.07
C TYR A 102 11.08 -20.48 -1.94
N ARG A 103 11.49 -21.36 -1.03
CA ARG A 103 10.62 -21.91 0.03
C ARG A 103 9.98 -20.82 0.89
N GLU A 104 10.74 -19.79 1.24
CA GLU A 104 10.27 -18.62 1.99
C GLU A 104 9.16 -17.87 1.25
N ASN A 105 9.17 -17.92 -0.07
CA ASN A 105 8.22 -17.24 -0.93
C ASN A 105 6.86 -17.95 -1.02
N HIS A 106 6.73 -19.18 -0.50
CA HIS A 106 5.47 -19.92 -0.44
C HIS A 106 4.64 -19.66 0.82
N THR A 107 5.10 -18.76 1.70
CA THR A 107 4.31 -18.28 2.84
C THR A 107 3.96 -16.80 2.63
N ILE A 108 2.67 -16.49 2.64
CA ILE A 108 2.19 -15.11 2.70
C ILE A 108 2.42 -14.62 4.13
N HIS A 109 3.11 -13.50 4.26
CA HIS A 109 3.31 -12.82 5.53
C HIS A 109 2.58 -11.48 5.52
N ALA A 110 1.73 -11.25 6.51
CA ALA A 110 1.06 -9.97 6.67
C ALA A 110 1.05 -9.50 8.13
N ARG A 111 0.85 -8.20 8.34
CA ARG A 111 0.57 -7.63 9.66
C ARG A 111 -0.77 -6.92 9.67
N HIS A 112 -1.71 -7.43 10.44
CA HIS A 112 -3.01 -6.82 10.69
C HIS A 112 -2.95 -5.89 11.90
N TYR A 113 -3.42 -4.66 11.72
CA TYR A 113 -3.63 -3.66 12.74
C TYR A 113 -5.13 -3.59 13.06
N THR A 114 -5.55 -4.32 14.09
CA THR A 114 -6.97 -4.41 14.47
C THR A 114 -7.31 -3.35 15.50
N LEU A 115 -8.45 -2.69 15.34
CA LEU A 115 -8.99 -1.72 16.29
C LEU A 115 -9.71 -2.45 17.44
N PRO A 116 -9.87 -1.80 18.60
CA PRO A 116 -10.77 -2.31 19.63
C PRO A 116 -12.21 -2.47 19.10
N PRO A 117 -12.99 -3.41 19.67
CA PRO A 117 -14.42 -3.53 19.38
C PRO A 117 -15.14 -2.20 19.59
N VAL A 118 -16.16 -1.93 18.78
CA VAL A 118 -17.05 -0.77 18.97
C VAL A 118 -17.72 -0.90 20.35
N GLY A 119 -17.65 0.15 21.18
CA GLY A 119 -18.20 0.15 22.55
C GLY A 119 -17.28 -0.43 23.64
N ALA A 120 -16.08 -0.92 23.31
CA ALA A 120 -15.15 -1.47 24.31
C ALA A 120 -14.55 -0.41 25.26
N ALA A 121 -14.69 0.89 24.95
CA ALA A 121 -14.28 1.96 25.87
C ALA A 121 -15.20 2.07 27.10
N ASP A 122 -16.44 1.58 26.98
CA ASP A 122 -17.46 1.61 28.04
C ASP A 122 -17.49 0.30 28.86
N ALA A 123 -16.75 -0.73 28.40
CA ALA A 123 -16.61 -1.99 29.11
C ALA A 123 -15.53 -1.83 30.21
N GLY A 124 -15.92 -2.04 31.47
CA GLY A 124 -15.04 -1.93 32.63
C GLY A 124 -13.77 -2.80 32.55
N PRO A 125 -12.79 -2.57 33.46
CA PRO A 125 -11.42 -3.10 33.36
C PRO A 125 -11.31 -4.64 33.30
N ASP A 126 -12.30 -5.39 33.79
CA ASP A 126 -12.27 -6.87 33.81
C ASP A 126 -12.55 -7.54 32.45
N LEU A 127 -13.33 -6.91 31.57
CA LEU A 127 -13.48 -7.35 30.17
C LEU A 127 -12.30 -6.91 29.29
N ALA A 128 -11.54 -5.90 29.73
CA ALA A 128 -10.40 -5.34 28.99
C ALA A 128 -9.14 -6.22 29.04
N GLY A 129 -9.02 -7.14 30.01
CA GLY A 129 -7.80 -7.93 30.23
C GLY A 129 -7.77 -9.28 29.48
N ALA A 130 -8.83 -10.08 29.62
CA ALA A 130 -8.85 -11.47 29.12
C ALA A 130 -9.12 -11.57 27.60
N ASP A 131 -9.81 -10.59 27.02
CA ASP A 131 -10.36 -10.68 25.66
C ASP A 131 -9.45 -10.11 24.56
N ARG A 132 -8.40 -9.37 24.94
CA ARG A 132 -7.40 -8.78 24.01
C ARG A 132 -6.41 -9.80 23.43
N ALA A 133 -6.50 -11.06 23.86
CA ALA A 133 -5.58 -12.14 23.49
C ALA A 133 -6.02 -12.93 22.25
N ALA A 134 -7.29 -12.85 21.84
CA ALA A 134 -7.83 -13.58 20.68
C ALA A 134 -7.81 -12.73 19.40
N TYR A 135 -7.50 -13.36 18.26
CA TYR A 135 -7.61 -12.73 16.95
C TYR A 135 -9.08 -12.75 16.50
N ARG A 136 -9.82 -11.71 16.87
CA ARG A 136 -11.28 -11.62 16.67
C ARG A 136 -11.68 -11.16 15.26
N PRO A 137 -12.90 -11.46 14.81
CA PRO A 137 -13.46 -10.89 13.59
C PRO A 137 -13.43 -9.37 13.60
N SER A 138 -13.11 -8.77 12.46
CA SER A 138 -12.88 -7.32 12.33
C SER A 138 -14.15 -6.49 12.57
N GLY A 139 -15.27 -6.91 11.97
CA GLY A 139 -16.52 -6.12 11.94
C GLY A 139 -16.37 -4.76 11.25
N ARG A 140 -15.21 -4.43 10.68
CA ARG A 140 -14.86 -3.14 10.12
C ARG A 140 -14.27 -3.30 8.72
N PRO A 141 -14.40 -2.29 7.84
CA PRO A 141 -13.66 -2.28 6.58
C PRO A 141 -12.16 -2.49 6.83
N VAL A 142 -11.51 -3.24 5.93
CA VAL A 142 -10.07 -3.51 5.98
C VAL A 142 -9.39 -3.04 4.70
N ILE A 143 -8.24 -2.38 4.83
CA ILE A 143 -7.37 -2.04 3.71
C ILE A 143 -6.18 -3.00 3.67
N ILE A 144 -5.92 -3.60 2.51
CA ILE A 144 -4.64 -4.28 2.25
C ILE A 144 -3.64 -3.24 1.75
N ALA A 145 -2.52 -3.13 2.47
CA ALA A 145 -1.46 -2.16 2.22
C ALA A 145 -0.25 -2.84 1.56
N LEU A 146 0.06 -2.41 0.32
CA LEU A 146 1.11 -2.99 -0.54
C LEU A 146 2.33 -2.05 -0.62
N HIS A 147 3.49 -2.54 -0.21
CA HIS A 147 4.71 -1.74 -0.17
C HIS A 147 5.41 -1.63 -1.54
N GLY A 148 6.35 -0.69 -1.66
CA GLY A 148 7.21 -0.55 -2.85
C GLY A 148 8.33 -1.59 -2.92
N TRP A 149 9.04 -1.61 -4.06
CA TRP A 149 10.21 -2.45 -4.26
C TRP A 149 11.32 -2.14 -3.24
N GLY A 150 12.06 -3.15 -2.79
CA GLY A 150 13.14 -2.99 -1.81
C GLY A 150 12.67 -2.89 -0.34
N ALA A 151 11.36 -2.73 -0.10
CA ALA A 151 10.77 -2.67 1.24
C ALA A 151 10.54 -4.08 1.83
N GLY A 152 9.91 -4.17 3.00
CA GLY A 152 9.62 -5.45 3.65
C GLY A 152 9.36 -5.31 5.16
N PRO A 153 10.12 -4.49 5.89
CA PRO A 153 9.80 -4.20 7.28
C PRO A 153 8.46 -3.48 7.42
N TYR A 154 7.57 -4.00 8.26
CA TYR A 154 6.21 -3.45 8.42
C TYR A 154 6.16 -1.99 8.86
N TRP A 155 7.15 -1.51 9.63
CA TRP A 155 7.21 -0.11 10.06
C TRP A 155 7.29 0.86 8.87
N MET A 156 7.89 0.43 7.76
CA MET A 156 8.01 1.23 6.55
C MET A 156 6.65 1.34 5.86
N SER A 157 5.93 0.23 5.68
CA SER A 157 4.55 0.23 5.20
C SER A 157 3.63 1.07 6.09
N GLU A 158 3.77 0.93 7.41
CA GLU A 158 2.99 1.66 8.42
C GLU A 158 3.12 3.18 8.25
N ARG A 159 4.36 3.66 8.15
CA ARG A 159 4.67 5.08 7.99
C ARG A 159 4.33 5.60 6.60
N VAL A 160 4.62 4.85 5.55
CA VAL A 160 4.53 5.34 4.17
C VAL A 160 3.09 5.35 3.66
N LEU A 161 2.34 4.30 3.95
CA LEU A 161 0.95 4.14 3.51
C LEU A 161 -0.06 4.77 4.50
N GLY A 162 0.43 5.40 5.57
CA GLY A 162 -0.36 6.20 6.49
C GLY A 162 -1.33 5.39 7.36
N VAL A 163 -0.90 4.22 7.86
CA VAL A 163 -1.73 3.28 8.64
C VAL A 163 -2.49 3.96 9.78
N ALA A 164 -1.81 4.82 10.55
CA ALA A 164 -2.45 5.57 11.64
C ALA A 164 -3.62 6.47 11.15
N GLY A 165 -3.52 7.02 9.95
CA GLY A 165 -4.60 7.84 9.38
C GLY A 165 -5.84 7.03 8.99
N TRP A 166 -5.66 5.79 8.54
CA TRP A 166 -6.75 4.87 8.22
C TRP A 166 -7.42 4.33 9.49
N LEU A 167 -6.61 3.95 10.48
CA LEU A 167 -7.08 3.50 11.80
C LEU A 167 -7.92 4.57 12.51
N ARG A 168 -7.48 5.83 12.53
CA ARG A 168 -8.31 6.95 13.01
C ARG A 168 -9.60 7.16 12.21
N GLY A 169 -9.63 6.69 10.97
CA GLY A 169 -10.82 6.69 10.13
C GLY A 169 -11.79 5.53 10.41
N GLY A 170 -11.51 4.69 11.41
CA GLY A 170 -12.32 3.53 11.75
C GLY A 170 -12.10 2.32 10.85
N VAL A 171 -11.02 2.31 10.07
CA VAL A 171 -10.69 1.27 9.08
C VAL A 171 -9.43 0.54 9.51
N GLU A 172 -9.49 -0.78 9.54
CA GLU A 172 -8.33 -1.61 9.88
C GLU A 172 -7.39 -1.75 8.68
N VAL A 173 -6.13 -2.08 8.94
CA VAL A 173 -5.14 -2.19 7.87
C VAL A 173 -4.35 -3.48 7.99
N VAL A 174 -4.11 -4.14 6.87
CA VAL A 174 -3.27 -5.33 6.76
C VAL A 174 -2.11 -5.04 5.81
N ALA A 175 -0.91 -4.89 6.34
CA ALA A 175 0.29 -4.72 5.53
C ALA A 175 0.80 -6.08 5.06
N MET A 176 0.74 -6.36 3.75
CA MET A 176 1.21 -7.62 3.16
C MET A 176 2.67 -7.47 2.69
N GLN A 177 3.50 -8.48 2.95
CA GLN A 177 4.82 -8.59 2.31
C GLN A 177 4.65 -9.19 0.91
N LEU A 178 5.09 -8.42 -0.10
CA LEU A 178 5.06 -8.86 -1.50
C LEU A 178 5.96 -10.08 -1.73
N PRO A 179 5.71 -10.88 -2.78
CA PRO A 179 6.58 -12.00 -3.12
C PRO A 179 8.04 -11.56 -3.26
N LEU A 180 8.97 -12.40 -2.79
CA LEU A 180 10.41 -12.18 -2.79
C LEU A 180 10.89 -10.97 -1.96
N HIS A 181 10.06 -10.44 -1.06
CA HIS A 181 10.40 -9.36 -0.14
C HIS A 181 10.29 -9.76 1.34
N GLY A 182 11.03 -9.09 2.21
CA GLY A 182 10.96 -9.26 3.66
C GLY A 182 11.25 -10.71 4.05
N LYS A 183 10.31 -11.34 4.76
CA LYS A 183 10.42 -12.75 5.15
C LYS A 183 10.26 -13.72 3.97
N ARG A 184 9.78 -13.24 2.82
CA ARG A 184 9.62 -14.00 1.57
C ARG A 184 10.84 -13.92 0.66
N ALA A 185 11.82 -13.09 1.01
CA ALA A 185 13.07 -13.00 0.26
C ALA A 185 13.88 -14.30 0.48
N PRO A 186 14.29 -15.01 -0.58
CA PRO A 186 15.05 -16.25 -0.43
C PRO A 186 16.41 -15.99 0.23
N ALA A 187 16.80 -16.85 1.16
CA ALA A 187 18.08 -16.71 1.86
C ALA A 187 19.27 -16.64 0.88
N GLY A 188 20.19 -15.70 1.11
CA GLY A 188 21.41 -15.55 0.31
C GLY A 188 21.23 -14.98 -1.10
N ARG A 189 20.01 -14.53 -1.49
CA ARG A 189 19.73 -13.98 -2.84
C ARG A 189 19.70 -12.45 -2.90
N GLY A 190 20.35 -11.78 -1.95
CA GLY A 190 20.47 -10.32 -1.90
C GLY A 190 19.42 -9.64 -1.00
N PRO A 191 19.27 -8.30 -1.10
CA PRO A 191 18.31 -7.57 -0.30
C PRO A 191 16.86 -7.91 -0.67
N SER A 192 15.93 -7.46 0.17
CA SER A 192 14.50 -7.60 -0.06
C SER A 192 14.10 -7.14 -1.47
N GLY A 193 13.37 -7.97 -2.22
CA GLY A 193 12.91 -7.64 -3.57
C GLY A 193 13.96 -7.71 -4.67
N ALA A 194 15.22 -8.07 -4.37
CA ALA A 194 16.32 -8.05 -5.36
C ALA A 194 16.06 -8.90 -6.61
N LEU A 195 15.22 -9.93 -6.50
CA LEU A 195 14.87 -10.81 -7.61
C LEU A 195 13.69 -10.32 -8.45
N VAL A 196 12.94 -9.32 -7.99
CA VAL A 196 11.67 -8.91 -8.63
C VAL A 196 11.86 -8.11 -9.90
N LEU A 197 12.72 -7.09 -9.85
CA LEU A 197 13.04 -6.24 -11.00
C LEU A 197 14.47 -6.56 -11.45
N GLY A 198 14.63 -7.19 -12.60
CA GLY A 198 15.92 -7.62 -13.11
C GLY A 198 15.81 -8.32 -14.46
N PRO A 199 16.90 -8.89 -15.00
CA PRO A 199 16.95 -9.43 -16.36
C PRO A 199 16.13 -10.71 -16.57
N HIS A 200 15.64 -11.35 -15.50
CA HIS A 200 14.81 -12.54 -15.59
C HIS A 200 13.32 -12.16 -15.74
N LEU A 201 12.92 -11.70 -16.93
CA LEU A 201 11.59 -11.09 -17.12
C LEU A 201 10.40 -12.05 -16.87
N ALA A 202 10.57 -13.35 -17.12
CA ALA A 202 9.57 -14.35 -16.75
C ALA A 202 9.29 -14.37 -15.25
N ARG A 203 10.34 -14.30 -14.40
CA ARG A 203 10.18 -14.23 -12.95
C ARG A 203 9.42 -12.97 -12.53
N THR A 204 9.70 -11.83 -13.17
CA THR A 204 8.98 -10.58 -12.89
C THR A 204 7.48 -10.74 -13.16
N ASN A 205 7.09 -11.33 -14.29
CA ASN A 205 5.70 -11.63 -14.60
C ASN A 205 5.08 -12.54 -13.52
N GLU A 206 5.72 -13.66 -13.21
CA GLU A 206 5.21 -14.63 -12.23
C GLU A 206 5.07 -14.05 -10.82
N VAL A 207 5.94 -13.11 -10.45
CA VAL A 207 5.81 -12.35 -9.19
C VAL A 207 4.56 -11.48 -9.17
N MET A 208 4.16 -10.87 -10.29
CA MET A 208 2.90 -10.10 -10.37
C MET A 208 1.69 -11.02 -10.22
N GLY A 209 1.69 -12.17 -10.90
CA GLY A 209 0.68 -13.21 -10.76
C GLY A 209 0.54 -13.68 -9.31
N GLN A 210 1.66 -14.04 -8.69
CA GLN A 210 1.71 -14.47 -7.29
C GLN A 210 1.20 -13.38 -6.35
N ALA A 211 1.60 -12.13 -6.55
CA ALA A 211 1.17 -11.03 -5.69
C ALA A 211 -0.34 -10.81 -5.72
N ILE A 212 -0.98 -10.89 -6.90
CA ILE A 212 -2.44 -10.78 -7.03
C ILE A 212 -3.14 -12.01 -6.43
N SER A 213 -2.64 -13.21 -6.70
CA SER A 213 -3.16 -14.45 -6.10
C SER A 213 -3.14 -14.39 -4.58
N ASP A 214 -2.02 -13.95 -4.00
CA ASP A 214 -1.84 -13.85 -2.55
C ASP A 214 -2.72 -12.75 -1.95
N ALA A 215 -2.86 -11.61 -2.63
CA ALA A 215 -3.72 -10.53 -2.18
C ALA A 215 -5.20 -10.96 -2.16
N ARG A 216 -5.64 -11.73 -3.16
CA ARG A 216 -6.97 -12.34 -3.19
C ARG A 216 -7.18 -13.34 -2.06
N ALA A 217 -6.23 -14.24 -1.82
CA ALA A 217 -6.28 -15.19 -0.71
C ALA A 217 -6.39 -14.47 0.64
N LEU A 218 -5.60 -13.42 0.84
CA LEU A 218 -5.66 -12.59 2.03
C LEU A 218 -7.00 -11.85 2.14
N ALA A 219 -7.53 -11.28 1.05
CA ALA A 219 -8.84 -10.62 1.05
C ALA A 219 -9.98 -11.61 1.36
N ALA A 220 -9.94 -12.82 0.80
CA ALA A 220 -10.91 -13.87 1.09
C ALA A 220 -10.88 -14.25 2.57
N HIS A 221 -9.69 -14.43 3.15
CA HIS A 221 -9.54 -14.64 4.60
C HIS A 221 -10.13 -13.48 5.41
N LEU A 222 -9.82 -12.23 5.08
CA LEU A 222 -10.31 -11.07 5.82
C LEU A 222 -11.84 -10.94 5.77
N ARG A 223 -12.46 -11.20 4.62
CA ARG A 223 -13.92 -11.25 4.47
C ARG A 223 -14.53 -12.38 5.29
N GLY A 224 -13.97 -13.59 5.20
CA GLY A 224 -14.37 -14.74 6.03
C GLY A 224 -14.19 -14.49 7.54
N HIS A 225 -13.23 -13.63 7.90
CA HIS A 225 -12.98 -13.16 9.25
C HIS A 225 -13.75 -11.88 9.62
N GLY A 226 -14.87 -11.63 8.93
CA GLY A 226 -15.85 -10.60 9.30
C GLY A 226 -15.56 -9.18 8.82
N ALA A 227 -14.65 -8.98 7.86
CA ALA A 227 -14.51 -7.68 7.19
C ALA A 227 -15.68 -7.46 6.21
N PRO A 228 -16.57 -6.46 6.41
CA PRO A 228 -17.66 -6.16 5.48
C PRO A 228 -17.19 -5.72 4.09
N SER A 229 -15.97 -5.20 3.97
CA SER A 229 -15.40 -4.75 2.71
C SER A 229 -13.87 -4.74 2.76
N VAL A 230 -13.24 -5.00 1.62
CA VAL A 230 -11.78 -4.95 1.46
C VAL A 230 -11.41 -3.92 0.40
N ALA A 231 -10.45 -3.06 0.71
CA ALA A 231 -9.87 -2.08 -0.19
C ALA A 231 -8.35 -2.29 -0.31
N VAL A 232 -7.71 -1.59 -1.26
CA VAL A 232 -6.26 -1.66 -1.44
C VAL A 232 -5.62 -0.28 -1.47
N VAL A 233 -4.47 -0.14 -0.81
CA VAL A 233 -3.58 1.02 -0.96
C VAL A 233 -2.17 0.52 -1.29
N GLY A 234 -1.53 1.13 -2.27
CA GLY A 234 -0.23 0.70 -2.73
C GLY A 234 0.71 1.86 -3.03
N MET A 235 2.00 1.69 -2.75
CA MET A 235 3.05 2.65 -3.12
C MET A 235 3.99 2.05 -4.16
N SER A 236 4.36 2.80 -5.21
CA SER A 236 5.41 2.39 -6.17
C SER A 236 5.04 1.05 -6.84
N LEU A 237 5.84 0.00 -6.70
CA LEU A 237 5.46 -1.37 -7.10
C LEU A 237 4.15 -1.85 -6.44
N GLY A 238 3.89 -1.49 -5.19
CA GLY A 238 2.61 -1.75 -4.55
C GLY A 238 1.46 -0.95 -5.19
N GLY A 239 1.73 0.25 -5.71
CA GLY A 239 0.78 1.06 -6.46
C GLY A 239 0.45 0.46 -7.82
N TYR A 240 1.45 -0.13 -8.49
CA TYR A 240 1.27 -0.96 -9.68
C TYR A 240 0.31 -2.12 -9.41
N LEU A 241 0.58 -2.90 -8.36
CA LEU A 241 -0.24 -4.05 -7.97
C LEU A 241 -1.64 -3.66 -7.52
N ALA A 242 -1.80 -2.55 -6.78
CA ALA A 242 -3.10 -2.02 -6.41
C ALA A 242 -3.93 -1.65 -7.66
N SER A 243 -3.27 -1.05 -8.66
CA SER A 243 -3.92 -0.64 -9.90
C SER A 243 -4.28 -1.82 -10.80
N LEU A 244 -3.38 -2.80 -10.91
CA LEU A 244 -3.64 -4.07 -11.56
C LEU A 244 -4.80 -4.81 -10.88
N TRP A 245 -4.84 -4.84 -9.55
CA TRP A 245 -5.94 -5.50 -8.84
C TRP A 245 -7.29 -4.82 -9.08
N ALA A 246 -7.33 -3.48 -9.07
CA ALA A 246 -8.53 -2.70 -9.39
C ALA A 246 -9.06 -2.94 -10.82
N ARG A 247 -8.19 -3.28 -11.77
CA ARG A 247 -8.56 -3.73 -13.11
C ARG A 247 -9.17 -5.14 -13.10
N LEU A 248 -8.68 -6.02 -12.23
CA LEU A 248 -9.04 -7.44 -12.25
C LEU A 248 -10.31 -7.76 -11.44
N ASP A 249 -10.52 -7.16 -10.28
CA ASP A 249 -11.61 -7.51 -9.37
C ASP A 249 -12.52 -6.32 -9.04
N PRO A 250 -13.83 -6.38 -9.38
CA PRO A 250 -14.79 -5.32 -9.07
C PRO A 250 -15.19 -5.26 -7.58
N ASP A 251 -14.88 -6.30 -6.80
CA ASP A 251 -15.33 -6.45 -5.40
C ASP A 251 -14.49 -5.63 -4.40
N LEU A 252 -13.53 -4.83 -4.87
CA LEU A 252 -12.76 -3.92 -4.04
C LEU A 252 -13.61 -2.69 -3.70
N ALA A 253 -13.61 -2.30 -2.42
CA ALA A 253 -14.34 -1.11 -1.99
C ALA A 253 -13.75 0.17 -2.61
N PHE A 254 -12.42 0.27 -2.66
CA PHE A 254 -11.69 1.33 -3.34
C PHE A 254 -10.23 0.92 -3.59
N ALA A 255 -9.55 1.65 -4.46
CA ALA A 255 -8.11 1.51 -4.72
C ALA A 255 -7.39 2.87 -4.66
N VAL A 256 -6.27 2.91 -3.95
CA VAL A 256 -5.42 4.10 -3.83
C VAL A 256 -4.00 3.78 -4.30
N ALA A 257 -3.52 4.53 -5.30
CA ALA A 257 -2.19 4.39 -5.88
C ALA A 257 -1.31 5.61 -5.52
N LEU A 258 -0.29 5.40 -4.69
CA LEU A 258 0.65 6.43 -4.25
C LEU A 258 1.98 6.31 -5.00
N VAL A 259 2.42 7.38 -5.67
CA VAL A 259 3.61 7.40 -6.54
C VAL A 259 3.77 6.10 -7.34
N PRO A 260 2.72 5.67 -8.08
CA PRO A 260 2.69 4.33 -8.64
C PRO A 260 3.72 4.16 -9.74
N ALA A 261 4.30 2.96 -9.82
CA ALA A 261 4.76 2.44 -11.09
C ALA A 261 3.53 2.07 -11.93
N VAL A 262 3.60 2.32 -13.23
CA VAL A 262 2.49 2.08 -14.18
C VAL A 262 3.00 1.33 -15.42
N ASP A 263 4.25 1.55 -15.81
CA ASP A 263 4.88 0.84 -16.93
C ASP A 263 6.19 0.18 -16.49
N LEU A 264 6.17 -1.15 -16.34
CA LEU A 264 7.38 -1.90 -15.98
C LEU A 264 8.36 -2.03 -17.16
N GLY A 265 7.88 -1.97 -18.39
CA GLY A 265 8.74 -1.97 -19.58
C GLY A 265 9.60 -0.73 -19.59
N GLU A 266 8.99 0.44 -19.38
CA GLU A 266 9.67 1.72 -19.24
C GLU A 266 10.66 1.72 -18.06
N LEU A 267 10.27 1.17 -16.91
CA LEU A 267 11.16 1.11 -15.74
C LEU A 267 12.36 0.18 -15.93
N ILE A 268 12.17 -0.99 -16.54
CA ILE A 268 13.23 -1.97 -16.76
C ILE A 268 14.14 -1.56 -17.92
N TRP A 269 13.55 -1.03 -19.00
CA TRP A 269 14.29 -0.53 -20.16
C TRP A 269 14.99 0.79 -19.84
N GLY A 270 14.29 1.79 -19.29
CA GLY A 270 14.80 3.13 -19.04
C GLY A 270 15.56 3.30 -17.72
N GLY A 271 15.17 2.58 -16.66
CA GLY A 271 15.65 2.81 -15.28
C GLY A 271 16.80 1.92 -14.81
N GLY A 272 17.40 1.08 -15.68
CA GLY A 272 18.39 0.10 -15.21
C GLY A 272 19.40 -0.42 -16.24
N SER A 273 19.28 -0.08 -17.52
CA SER A 273 20.23 -0.56 -18.51
C SER A 273 21.30 0.49 -18.84
N ASN A 274 22.56 0.10 -18.69
CA ASN A 274 23.70 0.89 -19.19
C ASN A 274 23.51 1.09 -20.71
N ILE A 275 23.82 2.29 -21.21
CA ILE A 275 23.80 2.65 -22.63
C ILE A 275 24.46 1.56 -23.51
N ASP A 276 25.54 0.94 -23.02
CA ASP A 276 26.20 -0.15 -23.75
C ASP A 276 25.33 -1.41 -23.86
N PHE A 277 24.65 -1.81 -22.78
CA PHE A 277 23.71 -2.94 -22.82
C PHE A 277 22.51 -2.62 -23.73
N GLN A 278 21.98 -1.40 -23.66
CA GLN A 278 20.88 -0.98 -24.55
C GLN A 278 21.32 -1.03 -26.01
N ARG A 279 22.55 -0.57 -26.32
CA ARG A 279 23.10 -0.62 -27.68
C ARG A 279 23.25 -2.06 -28.17
N ASP A 280 23.73 -2.96 -27.32
CA ASP A 280 23.85 -4.38 -27.67
C ASP A 280 22.48 -5.06 -27.80
N ALA A 281 21.50 -4.67 -26.97
CA ALA A 281 20.10 -5.10 -27.08
C ALA A 281 19.48 -4.67 -28.40
N LEU A 282 19.64 -3.40 -28.79
CA LEU A 282 19.17 -2.87 -30.06
C LEU A 282 19.80 -3.60 -31.25
N ARG A 283 21.10 -3.90 -31.19
CA ARG A 283 21.79 -4.71 -32.22
C ARG A 283 21.23 -6.13 -32.31
N ALA A 284 20.82 -6.71 -31.18
CA ALA A 284 20.15 -8.00 -31.11
C ALA A 284 18.64 -7.92 -31.47
N GLY A 285 18.14 -6.76 -31.89
CA GLY A 285 16.73 -6.55 -32.25
C GLY A 285 15.77 -6.54 -31.06
N VAL A 286 16.28 -6.26 -29.86
CA VAL A 286 15.53 -6.05 -28.63
C VAL A 286 15.44 -4.55 -28.35
N ASP A 287 14.23 -4.01 -28.39
CA ASP A 287 13.92 -2.62 -28.07
C ASP A 287 12.99 -2.52 -26.84
N GLY A 288 12.73 -1.29 -26.41
CA GLY A 288 11.84 -1.01 -25.28
C GLY A 288 10.41 -1.51 -25.50
N ASP A 289 9.92 -1.46 -26.74
CA ASP A 289 8.58 -1.93 -27.10
C ASP A 289 8.45 -3.44 -26.92
N LEU A 290 9.45 -4.22 -27.36
CA LEU A 290 9.48 -5.66 -27.14
C LEU A 290 9.52 -5.99 -25.65
N VAL A 291 10.31 -5.27 -24.86
CA VAL A 291 10.34 -5.45 -23.39
C VAL A 291 8.99 -5.08 -22.77
N GLY A 292 8.34 -4.01 -23.22
CA GLY A 292 6.99 -3.63 -22.79
C GLY A 292 5.96 -4.72 -23.08
N ARG A 293 6.00 -5.34 -24.27
CA ARG A 293 5.10 -6.45 -24.63
C ARG A 293 5.21 -7.65 -23.71
N VAL A 294 6.39 -7.91 -23.13
CA VAL A 294 6.59 -9.00 -22.15
C VAL A 294 5.78 -8.81 -20.87
N PHE A 295 5.35 -7.59 -20.56
CA PHE A 295 4.59 -7.23 -19.36
C PHE A 295 3.14 -6.82 -19.66
N ALA A 296 2.71 -6.92 -20.92
CA ALA A 296 1.45 -6.34 -21.39
C ALA A 296 0.23 -6.93 -20.66
N GLY A 297 0.19 -8.24 -20.41
CA GLY A 297 -0.96 -8.88 -19.76
C GLY A 297 -1.22 -8.37 -18.34
N HIS A 298 -0.20 -7.87 -17.66
CA HIS A 298 -0.32 -7.33 -16.31
C HIS A 298 -0.15 -5.81 -16.22
N SER A 299 -0.18 -5.09 -17.35
CA SER A 299 -0.19 -3.63 -17.35
C SER A 299 -1.50 -3.11 -16.71
N PRO A 300 -1.43 -2.15 -15.76
CA PRO A 300 -2.59 -1.49 -15.21
C PRO A 300 -3.43 -0.73 -16.25
N LEU A 301 -2.81 -0.36 -17.38
CA LEU A 301 -3.45 0.40 -18.46
C LEU A 301 -4.01 -0.50 -19.58
N ALA A 302 -3.76 -1.82 -19.53
CA ALA A 302 -4.14 -2.74 -20.61
C ALA A 302 -5.65 -2.91 -20.81
N ALA A 303 -6.45 -2.65 -19.78
CA ALA A 303 -7.90 -2.65 -19.88
C ALA A 303 -8.52 -1.60 -18.94
N PRO A 304 -9.79 -1.23 -19.15
CA PRO A 304 -10.52 -0.35 -18.24
C PRO A 304 -10.51 -0.90 -16.81
N VAL A 305 -10.41 0.02 -15.85
CA VAL A 305 -10.58 -0.29 -14.43
C VAL A 305 -12.03 -0.72 -14.15
N ARG A 306 -12.24 -1.64 -13.21
CA ARG A 306 -13.59 -2.16 -12.88
C ARG A 306 -14.30 -1.39 -11.77
N LEU A 307 -13.60 -0.45 -11.14
CA LEU A 307 -14.12 0.39 -10.08
C LEU A 307 -14.59 1.73 -10.65
N ARG A 308 -15.55 2.35 -9.98
CA ARG A 308 -16.03 3.69 -10.34
C ARG A 308 -15.01 4.78 -9.95
N PRO A 309 -15.04 5.96 -10.59
CA PRO A 309 -14.11 7.05 -10.28
C PRO A 309 -14.11 7.49 -8.80
N ASP A 310 -15.25 7.46 -8.11
CA ASP A 310 -15.37 7.78 -6.68
C ASP A 310 -14.67 6.76 -5.75
N GLN A 311 -14.35 5.57 -6.26
CA GLN A 311 -13.62 4.50 -5.59
C GLN A 311 -12.11 4.55 -5.87
N LEU A 312 -11.61 5.54 -6.61
CA LEU A 312 -10.25 5.58 -7.13
C LEU A 312 -9.53 6.85 -6.71
N ALA A 313 -8.28 6.72 -6.28
CA ALA A 313 -7.42 7.87 -6.02
C ALA A 313 -5.98 7.62 -6.42
N VAL A 314 -5.39 8.58 -7.12
CA VAL A 314 -3.96 8.60 -7.45
C VAL A 314 -3.29 9.73 -6.68
N LEU A 315 -2.13 9.47 -6.07
CA LEU A 315 -1.29 10.49 -5.45
C LEU A 315 0.03 10.60 -6.21
N ALA A 316 0.37 11.80 -6.67
CA ALA A 316 1.58 12.09 -7.43
C ALA A 316 2.53 12.98 -6.61
N GLY A 317 3.78 12.55 -6.48
CA GLY A 317 4.85 13.38 -5.91
C GLY A 317 5.49 14.20 -7.02
N GLU A 318 5.46 15.53 -6.92
CA GLU A 318 6.00 16.43 -7.96
C GLU A 318 7.52 16.28 -8.12
N GLY A 319 8.20 15.86 -7.06
CA GLY A 319 9.64 15.64 -7.05
C GLY A 319 10.05 14.22 -7.44
N ASP A 320 9.09 13.34 -7.80
CA ASP A 320 9.36 11.93 -8.07
C ASP A 320 10.25 11.78 -9.30
N ARG A 321 11.39 11.11 -9.15
CA ARG A 321 12.30 10.79 -10.26
C ARG A 321 12.46 9.30 -10.52
N ILE A 322 11.77 8.45 -9.77
CA ILE A 322 11.84 6.99 -9.90
C ILE A 322 10.78 6.50 -10.86
N THR A 323 9.51 6.78 -10.57
CA THR A 323 8.41 6.49 -11.49
C THR A 323 7.97 7.75 -12.22
N GLY A 324 8.27 8.93 -11.67
CA GLY A 324 7.95 10.22 -12.29
C GLY A 324 6.46 10.59 -12.19
N PRO A 325 6.13 11.90 -12.14
CA PRO A 325 4.73 12.35 -12.12
C PRO A 325 3.93 11.88 -13.34
N ALA A 326 4.58 11.77 -14.51
CA ALA A 326 3.95 11.37 -15.76
C ALA A 326 3.30 9.97 -15.68
N GLN A 327 3.88 9.03 -14.93
CA GLN A 327 3.24 7.72 -14.74
C GLN A 327 1.95 7.84 -13.93
N ALA A 328 1.97 8.61 -12.84
CA ALA A 328 0.78 8.88 -12.05
C ALA A 328 -0.31 9.60 -12.87
N ASP A 329 0.07 10.54 -13.73
CA ASP A 329 -0.84 11.27 -14.62
C ASP A 329 -1.48 10.34 -15.66
N ARG A 330 -0.72 9.42 -16.27
CA ARG A 330 -1.26 8.40 -17.18
C ARG A 330 -2.30 7.51 -16.48
N LEU A 331 -2.01 7.08 -15.26
CA LEU A 331 -2.96 6.28 -14.48
C LEU A 331 -4.21 7.07 -14.10
N ALA A 332 -4.06 8.32 -13.67
CA ALA A 332 -5.18 9.18 -13.30
C ALA A 332 -6.09 9.46 -14.50
N ALA A 333 -5.51 9.73 -15.68
CA ALA A 333 -6.24 9.88 -16.93
C ALA A 333 -6.99 8.59 -17.31
N HIS A 334 -6.33 7.43 -17.20
CA HIS A 334 -6.95 6.13 -17.47
C HIS A 334 -8.12 5.81 -16.54
N TRP A 335 -8.05 6.26 -15.28
CA TRP A 335 -9.12 6.12 -14.30
C TRP A 335 -10.20 7.20 -14.37
N GLY A 336 -10.00 8.25 -15.17
CA GLY A 336 -10.91 9.39 -15.22
C GLY A 336 -10.95 10.21 -13.91
N VAL A 337 -9.83 10.27 -13.18
CA VAL A 337 -9.68 11.02 -11.93
C VAL A 337 -8.58 12.06 -12.02
N VAL A 338 -8.57 13.02 -11.09
CA VAL A 338 -7.47 13.99 -10.96
C VAL A 338 -6.50 13.50 -9.89
N ALA A 339 -5.20 13.45 -10.21
CA ALA A 339 -4.18 13.05 -9.25
C ALA A 339 -4.04 14.08 -8.11
N HIS A 340 -4.02 13.60 -6.87
CA HIS A 340 -3.70 14.41 -5.69
C HIS A 340 -2.19 14.66 -5.63
N ARG A 341 -1.78 15.90 -5.84
CA ARG A 341 -0.36 16.24 -5.91
C ARG A 341 0.23 16.60 -4.54
N PHE A 342 1.51 16.29 -4.34
CA PHE A 342 2.28 16.73 -3.17
C PHE A 342 3.73 17.04 -3.56
N ALA A 343 4.39 17.93 -2.82
CA ALA A 343 5.69 18.49 -3.19
C ALA A 343 6.84 17.48 -3.23
N GLY A 344 6.81 16.45 -2.38
CA GLY A 344 7.88 15.48 -2.22
C GLY A 344 8.17 14.60 -3.44
N GLY A 345 9.29 13.90 -3.37
CA GLY A 345 9.71 12.87 -4.33
C GLY A 345 9.20 11.47 -3.97
N HIS A 346 9.76 10.47 -4.63
CA HIS A 346 9.39 9.07 -4.48
C HIS A 346 9.72 8.55 -3.08
N LEU A 347 10.93 8.82 -2.59
CA LEU A 347 11.40 8.37 -1.28
C LEU A 347 11.12 9.42 -0.18
N ALA A 348 11.42 10.68 -0.48
CA ALA A 348 11.23 11.80 0.42
C ALA A 348 9.90 12.51 0.14
N GLN A 349 8.80 11.93 0.65
CA GLN A 349 7.42 12.28 0.31
C GLN A 349 6.85 13.46 1.13
N ALA A 350 7.53 14.60 1.15
CA ALA A 350 7.05 15.78 1.87
C ALA A 350 5.67 16.25 1.38
N GLY A 351 4.74 16.52 2.31
CA GLY A 351 3.37 16.93 2.00
C GLY A 351 2.40 15.78 1.70
N ARG A 352 2.87 14.54 1.59
CA ARG A 352 2.02 13.35 1.35
C ARG A 352 0.90 13.18 2.35
N ASP A 353 1.14 13.44 3.64
CA ASP A 353 0.11 13.24 4.66
C ASP A 353 -1.10 14.17 4.46
N THR A 354 -0.88 15.35 3.87
CA THR A 354 -1.96 16.25 3.45
C THR A 354 -2.74 15.66 2.28
N ALA A 355 -2.06 15.14 1.26
CA ALA A 355 -2.71 14.48 0.13
C ALA A 355 -3.51 13.23 0.58
N LEU A 356 -2.93 12.38 1.44
CA LEU A 356 -3.63 11.22 2.01
C LEU A 356 -4.84 11.63 2.89
N ARG A 357 -4.78 12.78 3.59
CA ARG A 357 -5.96 13.33 4.30
C ARG A 357 -7.05 13.74 3.33
N ALA A 358 -6.71 14.36 2.20
CA ALA A 358 -7.67 14.74 1.17
C ALA A 358 -8.34 13.51 0.55
N VAL A 359 -7.57 12.47 0.21
CA VAL A 359 -8.09 11.18 -0.28
C VAL A 359 -9.05 10.55 0.74
N ARG A 360 -8.66 10.47 2.01
CA ARG A 360 -9.54 9.97 3.08
C ARG A 360 -10.79 10.80 3.31
N ARG A 361 -10.80 12.08 2.93
CA ARG A 361 -11.99 12.92 3.00
C ARG A 361 -12.91 12.59 1.83
N GLY A 362 -12.41 12.61 0.60
CA GLY A 362 -13.19 12.28 -0.59
C GLY A 362 -13.81 10.88 -0.54
N LEU A 363 -13.04 9.86 -0.14
CA LEU A 363 -13.56 8.50 0.04
C LEU A 363 -14.65 8.41 1.10
N ARG A 364 -14.64 9.27 2.13
CA ARG A 364 -15.69 9.31 3.16
C ARG A 364 -16.94 10.03 2.64
N GLU A 365 -16.75 11.14 1.92
CA GLU A 365 -17.85 11.88 1.27
C GLU A 365 -18.59 11.00 0.25
N ALA A 366 -17.86 10.11 -0.44
CA ALA A 366 -18.41 9.09 -1.34
C ALA A 366 -18.98 7.84 -0.62
N GLY A 367 -18.91 7.77 0.71
CA GLY A 367 -19.48 6.65 1.50
C GLY A 367 -18.64 5.37 1.53
N HIS A 368 -17.37 5.40 1.10
CA HIS A 368 -16.46 4.25 1.13
C HIS A 368 -15.71 4.06 2.45
N LEU A 369 -15.77 5.06 3.33
CA LEU A 369 -15.19 5.00 4.67
C LEU A 369 -16.28 5.28 5.71
N PRO A 370 -16.16 4.71 6.94
CA PRO A 370 -17.07 5.03 8.02
C PRO A 370 -17.18 6.53 8.27
N ALA A 371 -18.39 6.95 8.65
CA ALA A 371 -18.62 8.29 9.19
C ALA A 371 -17.70 8.50 10.40
N ARG A 372 -17.21 9.73 10.58
CA ARG A 372 -16.51 10.06 11.82
C ARG A 372 -17.53 9.94 12.96
N ALA A 373 -17.17 9.22 14.02
CA ALA A 373 -17.85 9.44 15.29
C ALA A 373 -17.78 10.94 15.57
N ALA A 374 -18.92 11.58 15.81
CA ALA A 374 -18.94 12.94 16.31
C ALA A 374 -18.07 12.92 17.56
N ALA A 375 -16.91 13.57 17.52
CA ALA A 375 -16.16 13.79 18.73
C ALA A 375 -17.14 14.54 19.64
N ALA A 376 -17.50 13.94 20.77
CA ALA A 376 -18.21 14.65 21.82
C ALA A 376 -17.28 15.78 22.27
N VAL A 377 -17.40 16.94 21.63
CA VAL A 377 -16.93 18.20 22.15
C VAL A 377 -17.92 18.56 23.23
N ALA A 378 -17.84 17.84 24.35
CA ALA A 378 -18.29 18.37 25.62
C ALA A 378 -17.17 19.31 26.08
N THR A 379 -17.15 20.53 25.54
CA THR A 379 -16.64 21.64 26.33
C THR A 379 -17.57 21.76 27.52
N ALA A 380 -17.18 21.14 28.64
CA ALA A 380 -17.70 21.53 29.93
C ALA A 380 -17.27 22.98 30.13
N GLU A 381 -18.17 23.91 29.82
CA GLU A 381 -18.13 25.22 30.45
C GLU A 381 -18.35 24.98 31.95
N PRO A 382 -17.48 25.49 32.83
CA PRO A 382 -17.78 25.46 34.25
C PRO A 382 -18.94 26.44 34.48
N GLU A 383 -20.12 25.91 34.77
CA GLU A 383 -21.21 26.69 35.36
C GLU A 383 -20.68 27.43 36.60
N PRO A 384 -20.89 28.75 36.72
CA PRO A 384 -20.48 29.49 37.89
C PRO A 384 -21.32 29.04 39.09
N SER A 385 -20.66 28.75 40.20
CA SER A 385 -21.28 28.40 41.47
C SER A 385 -22.34 29.45 41.86
N ALA A 386 -23.61 29.07 41.81
CA ALA A 386 -24.68 29.85 42.40
C ALA A 386 -24.58 29.76 43.92
N SER A 387 -24.27 30.89 44.54
CA SER A 387 -24.35 31.11 45.97
C SER A 387 -25.76 30.81 46.48
N THR A 388 -25.86 29.93 47.48
CA THR A 388 -27.06 29.73 48.29
C THR A 388 -27.40 31.00 49.06
N GLY A 389 -28.34 31.78 48.55
CA GLY A 389 -29.00 32.85 49.30
C GLY A 389 -30.18 32.28 50.08
N THR A 390 -29.98 31.93 51.35
CA THR A 390 -31.07 31.75 52.30
C THR A 390 -31.39 33.10 52.94
N SER A 391 -32.49 33.69 52.47
CA SER A 391 -33.19 34.80 53.10
C SER A 391 -33.80 34.31 54.42
N THR A 392 -33.33 34.86 55.54
CA THR A 392 -34.04 34.80 56.83
C THR A 392 -34.46 36.21 57.20
N ASP A 393 -35.77 36.34 57.43
CA ASP A 393 -36.48 37.55 57.81
C ASP A 393 -35.87 38.24 59.02
N ALA A 394 -35.78 39.57 58.91
CA ALA A 394 -35.41 40.46 59.99
C ALA A 394 -36.68 41.05 60.62
N GLU A 395 -36.84 40.85 61.94
CA GLU A 395 -37.58 41.74 62.83
C GLU A 395 -36.63 42.37 63.85
N PRO A 396 -36.97 43.57 64.38
CA PRO A 396 -35.99 44.59 64.72
C PRO A 396 -35.51 44.53 66.17
N VAL A 397 -34.22 44.75 66.38
CA VAL A 397 -33.63 45.00 67.70
C VAL A 397 -33.29 46.49 67.82
N VAL A 398 -33.93 47.11 68.80
CA VAL A 398 -33.72 48.47 69.30
C VAL A 398 -32.32 48.60 69.92
N LEU A 399 -31.54 49.60 69.49
CA LEU A 399 -30.27 49.97 70.14
C LEU A 399 -30.45 51.25 70.95
N HIS A 400 -30.26 51.14 72.26
CA HIS A 400 -30.00 52.26 73.17
C HIS A 400 -28.55 52.74 72.98
N GLY A 401 -28.33 54.07 72.91
CA GLY A 401 -27.00 54.72 72.95
C GLY A 401 -26.36 54.68 74.36
N PRO A 402 -25.48 55.62 74.79
CA PRO A 402 -24.79 56.75 74.13
C PRO A 402 -23.24 56.57 74.18
N ARG A 403 -22.33 57.38 73.63
CA ARG A 403 -22.14 58.85 73.53
C ARG A 403 -21.24 59.17 72.35
#